data_AF-A0AA92X1T0-F1
#
_entry.id   AF-A0AA92X1T0-F1
#
_cell.length_a   1.000
_cell.length_b   1.000
_cell.length_c   1.000
_cell.angle_alpha   90.00
_cell.angle_beta   90.00
_cell.angle_gamma   90.00
#
_symmetry.space_group_name_H-M   'P 1'
#
loop_
_entity.id
_entity.type
_entity.pdbx_description
1 polymer ?
#
loop_
_entity_poly.entity_id
_entity_poly.type
_entity_poly.pdbx_seq_one_letter_code
_entity_poly.pdbx_strand_id
1 'polypeptide(L)'
;MCPFRLLLVPPFLLLTGGCTHVANDNWAGKDKAQHFVASAAFAAAGTAYGDHQNWSEARSRSFGLMFSIGLGAAKELYDSREGGTGWSWKDFAWDVAGAATGYSLYHAAR
;
A
#
# COMPACT_ATOMS: atom_id res chain seq x y z
N MET A 1 17.28 15.01 15.42
CA MET A 1 18.16 15.38 14.30
C MET A 1 18.97 14.14 13.92
N CYS A 2 18.40 13.20 13.16
CA CYS A 2 19.23 12.18 12.51
C CYS A 2 19.48 12.60 11.06
N PRO A 3 20.73 12.66 10.59
CA PRO A 3 21.04 13.12 9.25
C PRO A 3 20.66 12.05 8.23
N PHE A 4 19.84 12.42 7.24
CA PHE A 4 19.55 11.61 6.07
C PHE A 4 20.75 11.64 5.13
N ARG A 5 21.60 10.60 5.17
CA ARG A 5 22.69 10.43 4.20
C ARG A 5 22.22 9.47 3.11
N LEU A 6 21.86 10.06 1.97
CA LEU A 6 21.52 9.36 0.73
C LEU A 6 22.71 8.47 0.29
N LEU A 7 22.69 7.18 0.61
CA LEU A 7 23.63 6.19 0.12
C LEU A 7 22.88 5.00 -0.46
N LEU A 8 23.25 4.68 -1.70
CA LEU A 8 22.56 3.84 -2.66
C LEU A 8 23.03 2.38 -2.48
N VAL A 9 22.41 1.57 -1.61
CA VAL A 9 22.76 0.12 -1.41
C VAL A 9 21.59 -0.68 -0.75
N PRO A 10 21.57 -2.04 -0.78
CA PRO A 10 20.47 -2.97 -1.15
C PRO A 10 19.42 -3.23 -0.05
N PRO A 11 18.30 -3.96 -0.30
CA PRO A 11 17.09 -3.95 0.54
C PRO A 11 17.21 -4.63 1.92
N PHE A 12 18.41 -5.05 2.34
CA PHE A 12 18.64 -5.72 3.62
C PHE A 12 19.03 -4.78 4.78
N LEU A 13 19.17 -3.47 4.52
CA LEU A 13 19.58 -2.47 5.51
C LEU A 13 18.41 -1.70 6.17
N LEU A 14 17.15 -2.13 5.98
CA LEU A 14 15.99 -1.49 6.62
C LEU A 14 15.84 -1.80 8.12
N LEU A 15 16.71 -2.64 8.70
CA LEU A 15 16.57 -3.13 10.07
C LEU A 15 17.55 -2.54 11.09
N THR A 16 18.40 -1.59 10.70
CA THR A 16 19.38 -0.98 11.64
C THR A 16 19.12 0.51 11.81
N GLY A 17 18.25 0.86 12.77
CA GLY A 17 18.43 2.10 13.56
C GLY A 17 17.46 3.26 13.36
N GLY A 18 16.35 3.10 12.63
CA GLY A 18 15.27 4.08 12.66
C GLY A 18 14.30 3.75 13.79
N CYS A 19 14.09 4.65 14.75
CA CYS A 19 12.93 4.56 15.65
C CYS A 19 11.66 4.70 14.80
N THR A 20 11.16 3.60 14.23
CA THR A 20 9.87 3.59 13.55
C THR A 20 8.79 3.75 14.63
N HIS A 21 8.21 4.95 14.69
CA HIS A 21 7.09 5.20 15.59
C HIS A 21 5.80 4.65 14.94
N VAL A 22 4.96 4.00 15.74
CA VAL A 22 3.69 3.41 15.30
C VAL A 22 2.57 4.40 15.63
N ALA A 23 1.67 4.64 14.68
CA ALA A 23 0.54 5.53 14.87
C ALA A 23 -0.46 4.96 15.88
N ASN A 24 -0.99 5.84 16.75
CA ASN A 24 -2.09 5.51 17.67
C ASN A 24 -3.38 6.19 17.21
N ASP A 25 -3.94 5.68 16.12
CA ASP A 25 -5.14 6.18 15.45
C ASP A 25 -6.39 5.30 15.72
N ASN A 26 -7.55 5.65 15.17
CA ASN A 26 -8.79 4.88 15.33
C ASN A 26 -9.02 3.92 14.16
N TRP A 27 -9.77 2.84 14.39
CA TRP A 27 -10.13 1.88 13.33
C TRP A 27 -11.13 2.42 12.30
N ALA A 28 -11.88 3.46 12.64
CA ALA A 28 -12.89 4.07 11.81
C ALA A 28 -12.64 5.57 11.66
N GLY A 29 -12.97 6.11 10.49
CA GLY A 29 -12.84 7.53 10.19
C GLY A 29 -12.78 7.78 8.68
N LYS A 30 -12.85 9.06 8.31
CA LYS A 30 -12.73 9.51 6.91
C LYS A 30 -11.43 9.01 6.27
N ASP A 31 -10.33 9.13 7.01
CA ASP A 31 -9.00 8.71 6.61
C ASP A 31 -8.95 7.21 6.21
N LYS A 32 -9.50 6.34 7.06
CA LYS A 32 -9.60 4.89 6.80
C LYS A 32 -10.43 4.56 5.56
N ALA A 33 -11.51 5.31 5.32
CA ALA A 33 -12.31 5.18 4.10
C ALA A 33 -11.52 5.62 2.86
N GLN A 34 -10.66 6.63 2.97
CA GLN A 34 -9.80 7.06 1.86
C GLN A 34 -8.76 6.00 1.50
N HIS A 35 -8.13 5.37 2.50
CA HIS A 35 -7.25 4.21 2.31
C HIS A 35 -7.95 3.08 1.56
N PHE A 36 -9.13 2.68 2.04
CA PHE A 36 -9.92 1.65 1.39
C PHE A 36 -10.24 1.96 -0.07
N VAL A 37 -10.80 3.15 -0.35
CA VAL A 37 -11.22 3.54 -1.70
C VAL A 37 -10.03 3.70 -2.64
N ALA A 38 -8.96 4.35 -2.19
CA ALA A 38 -7.75 4.53 -2.99
C ALA A 38 -7.13 3.17 -3.35
N SER A 39 -7.00 2.28 -2.37
CA SER A 39 -6.45 0.94 -2.60
C SER A 39 -7.35 0.08 -3.49
N ALA A 40 -8.68 0.19 -3.36
CA ALA A 40 -9.59 -0.45 -4.30
C ALA A 40 -9.38 0.05 -5.74
N ALA A 41 -9.26 1.37 -5.92
CA ALA A 41 -9.01 1.96 -7.23
C ALA A 41 -7.66 1.52 -7.82
N PHE A 42 -6.59 1.51 -7.03
CA PHE A 42 -5.28 1.07 -7.49
C PHE A 42 -5.24 -0.41 -7.86
N ALA A 43 -5.90 -1.28 -7.08
CA ALA A 43 -5.97 -2.70 -7.40
C ALA A 43 -6.75 -2.95 -8.69
N ALA A 44 -7.91 -2.31 -8.86
CA ALA A 44 -8.70 -2.37 -10.09
C ALA A 44 -7.89 -1.86 -11.30
N ALA A 45 -7.23 -0.71 -11.17
CA ALA A 45 -6.42 -0.12 -12.24
C ALA A 45 -5.23 -1.01 -12.62
N GLY A 46 -4.54 -1.60 -11.63
CA GLY A 46 -3.43 -2.53 -11.88
C GLY A 46 -3.91 -3.83 -12.56
N THR A 47 -5.07 -4.37 -12.16
CA THR A 47 -5.66 -5.53 -12.84
C THR A 47 -6.07 -5.18 -14.27
N ALA A 48 -6.73 -4.03 -14.50
CA ALA A 48 -7.08 -3.56 -15.83
C ALA A 48 -5.86 -3.36 -16.74
N TYR A 49 -4.76 -2.84 -16.18
CA TYR A 49 -3.49 -2.72 -16.87
C TYR A 49 -2.98 -4.09 -17.33
N GLY A 50 -2.96 -5.08 -16.44
CA GLY A 50 -2.53 -6.45 -16.78
C GLY A 50 -3.38 -7.08 -17.89
N ASP A 51 -4.70 -6.88 -17.83
CA ASP A 51 -5.63 -7.36 -18.87
C ASP A 51 -5.33 -6.72 -20.22
N HIS A 52 -5.06 -5.41 -20.26
CA HIS A 52 -4.67 -4.70 -21.49
C HIS A 52 -3.32 -5.17 -22.05
N GLN A 53 -2.45 -5.76 -21.21
CA GLN A 53 -1.21 -6.40 -21.65
C GLN A 53 -1.39 -7.87 -22.07
N ASN A 54 -2.64 -8.35 -22.20
CA ASN A 54 -2.98 -9.75 -22.51
C ASN A 54 -2.38 -10.76 -21.51
N TRP A 55 -2.23 -10.37 -20.24
CA TRP A 55 -1.84 -11.31 -19.20
C TRP A 55 -2.98 -12.28 -18.87
N SER A 56 -2.64 -13.43 -18.29
CA SER A 56 -3.66 -14.31 -17.75
C SER A 56 -4.41 -13.61 -16.62
N GLU A 57 -5.69 -13.93 -16.45
CA GLU A 57 -6.54 -13.34 -15.42
C GLU A 57 -5.93 -13.44 -14.02
N ALA A 58 -5.34 -14.60 -13.68
CA ALA A 58 -4.64 -14.79 -12.41
C ALA A 58 -3.43 -13.85 -12.25
N ARG A 59 -2.68 -13.61 -13.34
CA ARG A 59 -1.52 -12.71 -13.33
C ARG A 59 -1.95 -11.25 -13.22
N SER A 60 -2.97 -10.82 -13.96
CA SER A 60 -3.53 -9.47 -13.87
C SER A 60 -4.02 -9.16 -12.45
N ARG A 61 -4.77 -10.09 -11.84
CA ARG A 61 -5.25 -9.94 -10.46
C ARG A 61 -4.11 -9.85 -9.45
N SER A 62 -3.16 -10.78 -9.54
CA SER A 62 -2.00 -10.81 -8.65
C SER A 62 -1.20 -9.52 -8.75
N PHE A 63 -1.02 -9.00 -9.98
CA PHE A 63 -0.34 -7.73 -10.18
C PHE A 63 -1.11 -6.55 -9.57
N GLY A 64 -2.42 -6.43 -9.82
CA GLY A 64 -3.23 -5.34 -9.24
C GLY A 64 -3.20 -5.34 -7.71
N LEU A 65 -3.37 -6.52 -7.10
CA LEU A 65 -3.30 -6.67 -5.65
C LEU A 65 -1.93 -6.28 -5.09
N MET A 66 -0.85 -6.81 -5.67
CA MET A 66 0.51 -6.50 -5.22
C MET A 66 0.90 -5.04 -5.45
N PHE A 67 0.45 -4.45 -6.55
CA PHE A 67 0.65 -3.04 -6.87
C PHE A 67 0.00 -2.16 -5.80
N SER A 68 -1.28 -2.39 -5.49
CA SER A 68 -2.00 -1.60 -4.48
C SER A 68 -1.42 -1.78 -3.07
N ILE A 69 -1.18 -3.02 -2.64
CA ILE A 69 -0.63 -3.29 -1.31
C ILE A 69 0.79 -2.71 -1.19
N GLY A 70 1.59 -2.78 -2.27
CA GLY A 70 2.91 -2.17 -2.31
C GLY A 70 2.87 -0.65 -2.12
N LEU A 71 1.89 0.03 -2.73
CA LEU A 71 1.69 1.48 -2.53
C LEU A 71 1.29 1.81 -1.09
N GLY A 72 0.37 1.05 -0.49
CA GLY A 72 -0.01 1.21 0.92
C GLY A 72 1.17 1.03 1.87
N ALA A 73 1.93 -0.08 1.70
CA ALA A 73 3.13 -0.33 2.49
C ALA A 73 4.20 0.76 2.31
N ALA A 74 4.40 1.25 1.08
CA ALA A 74 5.33 2.33 0.81
C ALA A 74 4.92 3.65 1.48
N LYS A 75 3.62 3.96 1.51
CA LYS A 75 3.07 5.12 2.20
C LYS A 75 3.27 5.02 3.71
N GLU A 76 2.94 3.89 4.33
CA GLU A 76 3.14 3.70 5.77
C GLU A 76 4.62 3.69 6.19
N LEU A 77 5.50 3.17 5.32
CA LEU A 77 6.95 3.26 5.52
C LEU A 77 7.43 4.72 5.43
N TYR A 78 6.87 5.51 4.50
CA TYR A 78 7.16 6.94 4.37
C TYR A 78 6.65 7.75 5.56
N ASP A 79 5.52 7.36 6.14
CA ASP A 79 4.93 7.98 7.34
C ASP A 79 5.72 7.64 8.60
N SER A 80 6.51 6.55 8.58
CA SER A 80 7.43 6.15 9.66
C SER A 80 8.71 6.99 9.75
N ARG A 81 8.91 7.97 8.85
CA ARG A 81 10.08 8.85 8.88
C ARG A 81 10.08 9.79 10.09
N GLU A 82 11.23 10.42 10.37
CA GLU A 82 11.29 11.47 11.40
C GLU A 82 10.31 12.61 11.09
N GLY A 83 9.45 12.93 12.07
CA GLY A 83 8.41 13.96 11.92
C GLY A 83 7.18 13.53 11.11
N GLY A 84 7.11 12.26 10.69
CA GLY A 84 5.91 11.67 10.10
C GLY A 84 4.87 11.26 11.14
N THR A 85 3.74 10.75 10.67
CA THR A 85 2.61 10.29 11.49
C THR A 85 2.86 8.93 12.16
N GLY A 86 3.85 8.17 11.69
CA GLY A 86 4.16 6.82 12.12
C GLY A 86 3.40 5.75 11.33
N TRP A 87 3.88 4.51 11.37
CA TRP A 87 3.22 3.37 10.72
C TRP A 87 1.85 3.11 11.35
N SER A 88 0.78 3.16 10.58
CA SER A 88 -0.55 2.71 11.00
C SER A 88 -0.86 1.32 10.44
N TRP A 89 -0.94 0.35 11.35
CA TRP A 89 -1.47 -0.97 11.02
C TRP A 89 -2.94 -0.94 10.61
N LYS A 90 -3.68 0.09 11.06
CA LYS A 90 -5.11 0.24 10.76
C LYS A 90 -5.27 0.71 9.32
N ASP A 91 -4.51 1.71 8.90
CA ASP A 91 -4.47 2.14 7.50
C ASP A 91 -4.03 1.03 6.57
N PHE A 92 -2.93 0.35 6.92
CA PHE A 92 -2.45 -0.77 6.11
C PHE A 92 -3.50 -1.89 5.98
N ALA A 93 -4.25 -2.18 7.05
CA ALA A 93 -5.34 -3.16 6.98
C ALA A 93 -6.47 -2.69 6.04
N TRP A 94 -6.83 -1.40 6.06
CA TRP A 94 -7.80 -0.83 5.12
C TRP A 94 -7.28 -0.80 3.68
N ASP A 95 -5.97 -0.63 3.48
CA ASP A 95 -5.35 -0.76 2.16
C ASP A 95 -5.47 -2.19 1.62
N VAL A 96 -5.18 -3.20 2.44
CA VAL A 96 -5.34 -4.61 2.05
C VAL A 96 -6.81 -4.94 1.76
N ALA A 97 -7.75 -4.49 2.61
CA ALA A 97 -9.18 -4.71 2.41
C ALA A 97 -9.70 -4.00 1.15
N GLY A 98 -9.24 -2.77 0.91
CA GLY A 98 -9.54 -1.99 -0.28
C GLY A 98 -9.03 -2.67 -1.53
N ALA A 99 -7.75 -3.04 -1.55
CA ALA A 99 -7.12 -3.75 -2.66
C ALA A 99 -7.87 -5.05 -3.01
N ALA A 100 -8.22 -5.83 -1.99
CA ALA A 100 -8.98 -7.06 -2.16
C ALA A 100 -10.37 -6.81 -2.78
N THR A 101 -11.04 -5.76 -2.34
CA THR A 101 -12.35 -5.34 -2.87
C THR A 101 -12.22 -4.88 -4.32
N GLY A 102 -11.25 -4.02 -4.62
CA GLY A 102 -11.05 -3.41 -5.93
C GLY A 102 -10.82 -4.42 -7.04
N TYR A 103 -9.89 -5.37 -6.84
CA TYR A 103 -9.65 -6.41 -7.85
C TYR A 103 -10.87 -7.33 -8.02
N SER A 104 -11.60 -7.63 -6.93
CA SER A 104 -12.78 -8.49 -6.97
C SER A 104 -13.94 -7.83 -7.73
N LEU A 105 -14.18 -6.53 -7.47
CA LEU A 105 -15.19 -5.75 -8.18
C LEU A 105 -14.86 -5.59 -9.66
N TYR A 106 -13.61 -5.27 -9.99
CA TYR A 106 -13.17 -5.20 -11.38
C TYR A 106 -13.42 -6.51 -12.12
N HIS A 107 -13.14 -7.65 -11.47
CA HIS A 107 -13.44 -8.94 -12.07
C HIS A 107 -14.94 -9.22 -12.19
N ALA A 108 -15.76 -8.85 -11.21
CA ALA A 108 -17.20 -9.07 -11.28
C ALA A 108 -17.90 -8.20 -12.36
N ALA A 109 -17.27 -7.09 -12.76
CA ALA A 109 -17.82 -6.13 -13.72
C ALA A 109 -17.31 -6.33 -15.16
N ARG A 110 -16.41 -7.30 -15.40
CA ARG A 110 -15.87 -7.64 -16.72
C ARG A 110 -16.64 -8.78 -17.36
#